data_AF-A0A3C0I626-F1
#
_entry.id   AF-A0A3C0I626-F1
#
_cell.length_a   1.000
_cell.length_b   1.000
_cell.length_c   1.000
_cell.angle_alpha   90.00
_cell.angle_beta   90.00
_cell.angle_gamma   90.00
#
_symmetry.space_group_name_H-M   'P 1'
#
loop_
_entity.id
_entity.type
_entity.pdbx_description
1 polymer ?
#
loop_
_entity_poly.entity_id
_entity_poly.type
_entity_poly.pdbx_seq_one_letter_code
_entity_poly.pdbx_strand_id
1 'polypeptide(L)'
;LIITSKDGEDDEISIPKWRHINVFEGQHVERGEEIVDGAPNPHDILRLLGMTALANYIINEVQDVYRLQGVKINDKHIEVIVRQMLRKVAVLEPGETLLLPGEQVERSRLLEENERVMQDGKIPATYEPRLLGITKASLAT
;
A
#
# COMPACT_ATOMS: atom_id res chain seq x y z
N LEU A 1 -22.11 -1.47 1.61
CA LEU A 1 -21.74 -2.84 2.04
C LEU A 1 -21.18 -2.71 3.44
N ILE A 2 -21.65 -3.53 4.36
CA ILE A 2 -21.15 -3.57 5.75
C ILE A 2 -20.32 -4.84 5.87
N ILE A 3 -19.10 -4.72 6.39
CA ILE A 3 -18.23 -5.84 6.71
C ILE A 3 -17.99 -5.81 8.22
N THR A 4 -18.45 -6.84 8.93
CA THR A 4 -18.23 -6.97 10.37
C THR A 4 -16.95 -7.76 10.60
N SER A 5 -15.98 -7.16 11.28
CA SER A 5 -14.76 -7.82 11.72
C SER A 5 -15.06 -8.85 12.82
N LYS A 6 -14.12 -9.79 13.06
CA LYS A 6 -14.24 -10.79 14.15
C LYS A 6 -14.36 -10.14 15.54
N ASP A 7 -13.87 -8.91 15.67
CA ASP A 7 -13.90 -8.13 16.91
C ASP A 7 -15.23 -7.35 17.10
N GLY A 8 -16.15 -7.44 16.14
CA GLY A 8 -17.46 -6.78 16.19
C GLY A 8 -17.47 -5.32 15.69
N GLU A 9 -16.37 -4.86 15.11
CA GLU A 9 -16.32 -3.56 14.42
C GLU A 9 -16.94 -3.67 13.02
N ASP A 10 -17.84 -2.74 12.70
CA ASP A 10 -18.50 -2.64 11.40
C ASP A 10 -17.81 -1.60 10.52
N ASP A 11 -17.29 -2.04 9.37
CA ASP A 11 -16.76 -1.17 8.32
C ASP A 11 -17.80 -0.95 7.22
N GLU A 12 -18.25 0.30 7.07
CA GLU A 12 -19.16 0.71 6.00
C GLU A 12 -18.40 1.17 4.75
N ILE A 13 -18.64 0.48 3.64
CA ILE A 13 -18.05 0.82 2.33
C ILE A 13 -19.16 1.19 1.34
N SER A 14 -19.04 2.38 0.76
CA SER A 14 -19.90 2.85 -0.33
C SER A 14 -19.46 2.23 -1.65
N ILE A 15 -20.38 1.51 -2.31
CA ILE A 15 -20.15 0.88 -3.61
C ILE A 15 -21.04 1.58 -4.65
N PRO A 16 -20.48 2.03 -5.79
CA PRO A 16 -21.27 2.55 -6.89
C PRO A 16 -22.33 1.54 -7.37
N LYS A 17 -23.54 2.01 -7.66
CA LYS A 17 -24.69 1.15 -8.00
C LYS A 17 -24.49 0.26 -9.25
N TRP A 18 -23.54 0.58 -10.12
CA TRP A 18 -23.26 -0.18 -11.34
C TRP A 18 -22.23 -1.30 -11.15
N ARG A 19 -21.58 -1.41 -9.98
CA ARG A 19 -20.64 -2.51 -9.73
C ARG A 19 -21.38 -3.75 -9.26
N HIS A 20 -20.98 -4.90 -9.79
CA HIS A 20 -21.49 -6.19 -9.36
C HIS A 20 -20.80 -6.63 -8.07
N ILE A 21 -21.55 -7.24 -7.16
CA ILE A 21 -21.05 -7.73 -5.87
C ILE A 21 -20.95 -9.25 -5.99
N ASN A 22 -19.77 -9.81 -5.73
CA ASN A 22 -19.44 -11.22 -5.93
C ASN A 22 -19.66 -12.08 -4.68
N VAL A 23 -20.20 -11.48 -3.61
CA VAL A 23 -20.41 -12.12 -2.32
C VAL A 23 -21.88 -12.11 -1.91
N PHE A 24 -22.26 -13.11 -1.11
CA PHE A 24 -23.60 -13.24 -0.56
C PHE A 24 -23.67 -12.72 0.88
N GLU A 25 -24.87 -12.37 1.33
CA GLU A 25 -25.11 -11.98 2.72
C GLU A 25 -24.71 -13.12 3.68
N GLY A 26 -23.91 -12.80 4.70
CA GLY A 26 -23.38 -13.77 5.67
C GLY A 26 -22.18 -14.59 5.19
N GLN A 27 -21.65 -14.34 4.00
CA GLN A 27 -20.42 -14.99 3.51
C GLN A 27 -19.21 -14.52 4.32
N HIS A 28 -18.34 -15.48 4.69
CA HIS A 28 -17.03 -15.16 5.24
C HIS A 28 -16.07 -14.76 4.12
N VAL A 29 -15.36 -13.66 4.31
CA VAL A 29 -14.38 -13.13 3.35
C VAL A 29 -13.06 -12.88 4.05
N GLU A 30 -11.95 -13.11 3.35
CA GLU A 30 -10.61 -12.84 3.85
C GLU A 30 -10.15 -11.41 3.56
N ARG A 31 -9.20 -10.90 4.35
CA ARG A 31 -8.67 -9.54 4.18
C ARG A 31 -7.98 -9.42 2.81
N GLY A 32 -8.54 -8.56 1.96
CA GLY A 32 -8.04 -8.32 0.60
C GLY A 32 -8.63 -9.25 -0.47
N GLU A 33 -9.64 -10.06 -0.13
CA GLU A 33 -10.47 -10.76 -1.09
C GLU A 33 -11.29 -9.76 -1.94
N GLU A 34 -11.43 -10.04 -3.24
CA GLU A 34 -12.20 -9.22 -4.16
C GLU A 34 -13.68 -9.57 -4.05
N ILE A 35 -14.46 -8.67 -3.44
CA ILE A 35 -15.89 -8.88 -3.18
C ILE A 35 -16.79 -8.07 -4.12
N VAL A 36 -16.22 -7.19 -4.95
CA VAL A 36 -16.91 -6.31 -5.89
C VAL A 36 -16.09 -6.26 -7.17
N ASP A 37 -16.77 -6.37 -8.32
CA ASP A 37 -16.14 -6.23 -9.63
C ASP A 37 -15.49 -4.85 -9.84
N GLY A 38 -14.26 -4.86 -10.34
CA GLY A 38 -13.58 -3.69 -10.89
C GLY A 38 -12.10 -3.67 -10.54
N ALA A 39 -11.35 -2.77 -11.20
CA ALA A 39 -9.91 -2.67 -10.92
C ALA A 39 -9.67 -2.32 -9.44
N PRO A 40 -8.85 -3.10 -8.72
CA PRO A 40 -8.61 -2.87 -7.31
C PRO A 40 -7.83 -1.56 -7.12
N ASN A 41 -8.16 -0.85 -6.03
CA ASN A 41 -7.51 0.41 -5.70
C ASN A 41 -6.09 0.13 -5.17
N PRO A 42 -5.03 0.70 -5.79
CA PRO A 42 -3.65 0.54 -5.33
C PRO A 42 -3.42 0.90 -3.85
N HIS A 43 -4.15 1.91 -3.34
CA HIS A 43 -4.05 2.29 -1.92
C HIS A 43 -4.67 1.26 -0.99
N ASP A 44 -5.74 0.59 -1.40
CA ASP A 44 -6.36 -0.48 -0.62
C ASP A 44 -5.51 -1.74 -0.65
N ILE A 45 -4.92 -2.09 -1.80
CA ILE A 45 -3.94 -3.19 -1.88
C ILE A 45 -2.77 -2.93 -0.93
N LEU A 46 -2.21 -1.72 -0.90
CA LEU A 46 -1.12 -1.39 0.02
C LEU A 46 -1.50 -1.56 1.48
N ARG A 47 -2.69 -1.07 1.86
CA ARG A 47 -3.19 -1.09 3.24
C ARG A 47 -3.54 -2.50 3.70
N LEU A 48 -4.13 -3.32 2.82
CA LEU A 48 -4.69 -4.64 3.15
C LEU A 48 -3.69 -5.77 2.92
N LEU A 49 -2.97 -5.75 1.80
CA LEU A 49 -2.10 -6.84 1.33
C LEU A 49 -0.60 -6.49 1.38
N GLY A 50 -0.27 -5.20 1.53
CA GLY A 50 1.10 -4.73 1.72
C GLY A 50 1.85 -4.42 0.41
N MET A 51 3.12 -4.00 0.57
CA MET A 51 3.95 -3.48 -0.52
C MET A 51 4.23 -4.52 -1.62
N THR A 52 4.50 -5.77 -1.24
CA THR A 52 4.83 -6.83 -2.22
C THR A 52 3.64 -7.14 -3.12
N ALA A 53 2.44 -7.27 -2.55
CA ALA A 53 1.22 -7.50 -3.31
C ALA A 53 0.93 -6.32 -4.26
N LEU A 54 1.07 -5.09 -3.76
CA LEU A 54 0.92 -3.89 -4.59
C LEU A 54 1.93 -3.86 -5.75
N ALA A 55 3.20 -4.17 -5.48
CA ALA A 55 4.23 -4.14 -6.51
C ALA A 55 3.93 -5.15 -7.63
N ASN A 56 3.57 -6.39 -7.26
CA ASN A 56 3.17 -7.41 -8.21
C ASN A 56 1.94 -6.99 -9.04
N TYR A 57 0.93 -6.39 -8.39
CA TYR A 57 -0.23 -5.85 -9.08
C TYR A 57 0.15 -4.81 -10.13
N ILE A 58 0.92 -3.78 -9.75
CA ILE A 58 1.33 -2.72 -10.67
C ILE A 58 2.17 -3.28 -11.83
N ILE A 59 3.08 -4.21 -11.54
CA ILE A 59 3.92 -4.84 -12.57
C ILE A 59 3.05 -5.57 -13.58
N ASN A 60 2.09 -6.39 -13.13
CA ASN A 60 1.20 -7.14 -14.01
C ASN A 60 0.33 -6.22 -14.87
N GLU A 61 -0.33 -5.21 -14.26
CA GLU A 61 -1.19 -4.27 -14.97
C GLU A 61 -0.42 -3.49 -16.05
N VAL A 62 0.79 -3.01 -15.73
CA VAL A 62 1.63 -2.30 -16.70
C VAL A 62 2.10 -3.26 -17.80
N GLN A 63 2.50 -4.48 -17.43
CA GLN A 63 2.95 -5.49 -18.39
C GLN A 63 1.84 -5.87 -19.36
N ASP A 64 0.58 -5.96 -18.91
CA ASP A 64 -0.57 -6.25 -19.77
C ASP A 64 -0.79 -5.20 -20.86
N VAL A 65 -0.62 -3.92 -20.53
CA VAL A 65 -0.71 -2.84 -21.52
C VAL A 65 0.40 -2.94 -22.57
N TYR A 66 1.65 -3.21 -22.16
CA TYR A 66 2.76 -3.38 -23.10
C TYR A 66 2.61 -4.64 -23.96
N ARG A 67 2.14 -5.74 -23.37
CA ARG A 67 1.82 -6.99 -24.09
C ARG A 67 0.76 -6.74 -25.17
N LEU A 68 -0.31 -6.02 -24.84
CA LEU A 68 -1.38 -5.68 -25.77
C LEU A 68 -0.88 -4.84 -26.96
N GLN A 69 0.11 -3.97 -26.73
CA GLN A 69 0.75 -3.16 -27.77
C GLN A 69 1.84 -3.90 -28.56
N GLY A 70 2.10 -5.18 -28.24
CA GLY A 70 3.14 -5.99 -28.89
C GLY A 70 4.57 -5.59 -28.51
N VAL A 71 4.74 -4.79 -27.46
CA VAL A 71 6.05 -4.32 -26.99
C VAL A 71 6.52 -5.19 -25.83
N LYS A 72 7.74 -5.72 -25.95
CA LYS A 72 8.37 -6.49 -24.87
C LYS A 72 9.17 -5.55 -23.98
N ILE A 73 8.86 -5.53 -22.69
CA ILE A 73 9.62 -4.86 -21.64
C ILE A 73 9.98 -5.86 -20.56
N ASN A 74 11.16 -5.69 -19.95
CA ASN A 74 11.60 -6.50 -18.83
C ASN A 74 11.05 -5.91 -17.51
N ASP A 75 10.49 -6.76 -16.67
CA ASP A 75 9.87 -6.41 -15.38
C ASP A 75 10.80 -5.56 -14.50
N LYS A 76 12.12 -5.76 -14.57
CA LYS A 76 13.12 -4.97 -13.82
C LYS A 76 12.97 -3.46 -14.04
N HIS A 77 12.55 -3.02 -15.23
CA HIS A 77 12.32 -1.59 -15.49
C HIS A 77 11.10 -1.07 -14.72
N ILE A 78 10.02 -1.84 -14.69
CA ILE A 78 8.79 -1.49 -14.00
C ILE A 78 9.03 -1.54 -12.48
N GLU A 79 9.73 -2.58 -11.98
CA GLU A 79 10.13 -2.70 -10.58
C GLU A 79 10.91 -1.48 -10.08
N VAL A 80 11.84 -0.96 -10.90
CA VAL A 80 12.63 0.23 -10.54
C VAL A 80 11.74 1.45 -10.35
N ILE A 81 10.71 1.62 -11.19
CA ILE A 81 9.75 2.73 -11.08
C ILE A 81 8.87 2.54 -9.84
N VAL A 82 8.30 1.35 -9.64
CA VAL A 82 7.44 1.03 -8.49
C VAL A 82 8.19 1.23 -7.17
N ARG A 83 9.48 0.87 -7.13
CA ARG A 83 10.35 1.14 -5.98
C ARG A 83 10.43 2.63 -5.64
N GLN A 84 10.50 3.51 -6.63
CA GLN A 84 10.50 4.96 -6.39
C GLN A 84 9.15 5.45 -5.87
N MET A 85 8.04 4.89 -6.37
CA MET A 85 6.69 5.22 -5.90
C MET A 85 6.43 4.83 -4.44
N LEU A 86 7.17 3.85 -3.90
CA LEU A 86 7.06 3.32 -2.53
C LEU A 86 8.21 3.75 -1.59
N ARG A 87 8.99 4.75 -1.98
CA ARG A 87 10.18 5.20 -1.24
C ARG A 87 9.86 5.90 0.09
N LYS A 88 8.65 6.45 0.24
CA LYS A 88 8.25 7.25 1.40
C LYS A 88 7.33 6.48 2.35
N VAL A 89 7.43 6.82 3.62
CA VAL A 89 6.57 6.34 4.71
C VAL A 89 6.05 7.54 5.49
N ALA A 90 4.87 7.41 6.09
CA ALA A 90 4.37 8.38 7.05
C ALA A 90 4.54 7.81 8.46
N VAL A 91 5.05 8.62 9.37
CA VAL A 91 5.19 8.26 10.79
C VAL A 91 3.80 8.25 11.42
N LEU A 92 3.44 7.13 12.05
CA LEU A 92 2.20 6.99 12.82
C LEU A 92 2.45 7.46 14.25
N GLU A 93 3.33 6.75 14.96
CA GLU A 93 3.79 7.12 16.29
C GLU A 93 5.31 7.27 16.28
N PRO A 94 5.86 8.40 16.77
CA PRO A 94 7.30 8.66 16.72
C PRO A 94 8.09 7.83 17.74
N GLY A 95 7.44 7.20 18.73
CA GLY A 95 8.12 6.52 19.83
C GLY A 95 9.08 7.48 20.55
N GLU A 96 10.33 7.05 20.71
CA GLU A 96 11.43 7.85 21.28
C GLU A 96 12.45 8.28 20.21
N THR A 97 12.04 8.31 18.94
CA THR A 97 12.84 8.85 17.83
C THR A 97 12.75 10.38 17.76
N LEU A 98 13.57 10.99 16.90
CA LEU A 98 13.50 12.42 16.60
C LEU A 98 12.45 12.79 15.53
N LEU A 99 11.66 11.81 15.08
CA LEU A 99 10.65 12.01 14.04
C LEU A 99 9.37 12.63 14.60
N LEU A 100 8.58 13.26 13.74
CA LEU A 100 7.30 13.85 14.12
C LEU A 100 6.12 12.98 13.67
N PRO A 101 5.02 12.90 14.45
CA PRO A 101 3.78 12.25 13.99
C PRO A 101 3.28 12.88 12.69
N GLY A 102 2.94 12.05 11.70
CA GLY A 102 2.50 12.49 10.37
C GLY A 102 3.63 12.96 9.44
N GLU A 103 4.88 13.02 9.90
CA GLU A 103 6.03 13.35 9.06
C GLU A 103 6.18 12.31 7.94
N GLN A 104 6.42 12.80 6.72
CA GLN A 104 6.75 11.95 5.58
C GLN A 104 8.25 11.93 5.37
N VAL A 105 8.85 10.77 5.62
CA VAL A 105 10.29 10.56 5.49
C VAL A 105 10.59 9.43 4.51
N GLU A 106 11.86 9.33 4.09
CA GLU A 106 12.30 8.15 3.37
C GLU A 106 12.29 6.92 4.26
N ARG A 107 11.88 5.79 3.67
CA ARG A 107 11.85 4.52 4.39
C ARG A 107 13.23 4.14 4.92
N SER A 108 14.29 4.37 4.16
CA SER A 108 15.68 4.13 4.59
C SER A 108 16.02 4.93 5.84
N ARG A 109 15.79 6.25 5.81
CA ARG A 109 16.05 7.15 6.95
C ARG A 109 15.26 6.75 8.20
N LEU A 110 13.99 6.36 8.05
CA LEU A 110 13.20 5.89 9.18
C LEU A 110 13.77 4.59 9.76
N LEU A 111 14.17 3.65 8.91
CA LEU A 111 14.76 2.38 9.36
C LEU A 111 16.09 2.58 10.07
N GLU A 112 16.95 3.48 9.57
CA GLU A 112 18.21 3.85 10.21
C GLU A 112 17.97 4.50 11.59
N GLU A 113 17.01 5.42 11.71
CA GLU A 113 16.64 6.05 12.97
C GLU A 113 16.09 5.02 13.97
N ASN A 114 15.22 4.12 13.50
CA ASN A 114 14.67 3.03 14.32
C ASN A 114 15.77 2.08 14.79
N GLU A 115 16.71 1.72 13.92
CA GLU A 115 17.85 0.87 14.30
C GLU A 115 18.70 1.53 15.39
N ARG A 116 18.96 2.84 15.27
CA ARG A 116 19.71 3.61 16.28
C ARG A 116 19.01 3.58 17.65
N VAL A 117 17.71 3.88 17.71
CA VAL A 117 17.00 3.92 19.00
C VAL A 117 16.81 2.52 19.60
N MET A 118 16.64 1.48 18.78
CA MET A 118 16.58 0.11 19.26
C MET A 118 17.90 -0.34 19.88
N GLN A 119 19.05 0.09 19.36
CA GLN A 119 20.37 -0.16 19.96
C GLN A 119 20.51 0.50 21.34
N ASP A 120 19.86 1.65 21.54
CA ASP A 120 19.79 2.33 22.84
C ASP A 120 18.74 1.72 23.80
N GLY A 121 18.02 0.67 23.39
CA GLY A 121 16.95 0.05 24.18
C GLY A 121 15.66 0.88 24.26
N LYS A 122 15.48 1.85 23.35
CA LYS A 122 14.34 2.76 23.30
C LYS A 122 13.26 2.28 22.33
N ILE A 123 12.09 2.91 22.41
CA ILE A 123 10.94 2.57 21.57
C ILE A 123 11.10 3.15 20.15
N PRO A 124 11.12 2.31 19.09
CA PRO A 124 11.19 2.77 17.70
C PRO A 124 9.89 3.42 17.23
N ALA A 125 9.97 4.22 16.17
CA ALA A 125 8.80 4.80 15.52
C ALA A 125 8.01 3.75 14.72
N THR A 126 6.68 3.83 14.78
CA THR A 126 5.78 3.11 13.90
C THR A 126 5.46 3.94 12.66
N TYR A 127 5.17 3.27 11.55
CA TYR A 127 4.98 3.94 10.27
C TYR A 127 4.05 3.16 9.34
N GLU A 128 3.50 3.86 8.36
CA GLU A 128 2.75 3.28 7.26
C GLU A 128 3.40 3.60 5.90
N PRO A 129 3.49 2.63 4.98
CA PRO A 129 3.92 2.90 3.61
C PRO A 129 3.02 3.91 2.90
N ARG A 130 3.62 4.82 2.12
CA ARG A 130 2.87 5.78 1.29
C ARG A 130 3.16 5.55 -0.18
N LEU A 131 2.12 5.19 -0.93
CA LEU A 131 2.15 5.16 -2.38
C LEU A 131 2.05 6.59 -2.93
N LEU A 132 3.07 7.02 -3.67
CA LEU A 132 3.10 8.31 -4.36
C LEU A 132 3.08 8.10 -5.87
N GLY A 133 2.33 8.94 -6.59
CA GLY A 133 2.43 9.01 -8.05
C GLY A 133 3.82 9.50 -8.49
N ILE A 134 4.24 9.12 -9.70
CA ILE A 134 5.60 9.38 -10.22
C ILE A 134 6.03 10.85 -10.14
N THR A 135 5.14 11.78 -10.46
CA THR A 135 5.43 13.23 -10.42
C THR A 135 5.68 13.72 -9.01
N LYS A 136 4.92 13.21 -8.03
CA LYS A 136 5.11 13.58 -6.62
C LYS A 136 6.35 12.90 -6.05
N ALA A 137 6.60 11.65 -6.44
CA ALA A 137 7.79 10.92 -6.05
C ALA A 137 9.08 11.59 -6.55
N SER A 138 9.10 12.14 -7.77
CA SER A 138 10.27 12.84 -8.31
C SER A 138 10.56 14.15 -7.60
N LEU A 139 9.53 14.90 -7.19
CA LEU A 139 9.67 16.16 -6.46
C LEU A 139 10.03 15.96 -4.98
N ALA A 140 9.65 14.83 -4.41
CA ALA A 140 9.92 14.47 -3.01
C ALA A 140 11.29 13.81 -2.82
N THR A 141 12.26 14.11 -3.69
CA THR A 141 13.61 13.53 -3.64
C THR A 141 14.45 14.15 -2.56
#